data_AF-A0A954T328-F1
#
_entry.id   AF-A0A954T328-F1
#
_cell.length_a   1.000
_cell.length_b   1.000
_cell.length_c   1.000
_cell.angle_alpha   90.00
_cell.angle_beta   90.00
_cell.angle_gamma   90.00
#
_symmetry.space_group_name_H-M   'P 1'
#
loop_
_entity.id
_entity.type
_entity.pdbx_description
1 polymer ?
#
loop_
_entity_poly.entity_id
_entity_poly.type
_entity_poly.pdbx_seq_one_letter_code
_entity_poly.pdbx_strand_id
1 'polypeptide(L)'
;MRMIGQLPEKLSAQRLVDVLAAADIEAVAETGKQGWTVWVRDEDRVADARRLREQFLSAPNSPEMLKAESEGRRRRNRLEQERETASKQQAVQTVVMRERWRRPSSRQAPFTSLLIIVCIGVSIFTNFGQTEGMFESPTSVGEELLNSLLVVDAPAYVKQQMDAGVPPGDIDMDALEFRTWNLRQGQIWRLWTPCLVHFGVAHIVFNMFMLFRLGTILEQVLGTPRYVLFVLTSGIAANIGCFVPDEGTGLLSNGGWLAGGMSGVLYALFGLALLRDRLTGRFPLIIPPSTAFLLLMWLALGFTGALDDPERGVRISNWAHGSGFAFGVAVGYVAYASRGKQGPPAKK
;
A
#
# COMPACT_ATOMS: atom_id res chain seq x y z
N MET A 1 -18.73 -24.79 9.38
CA MET A 1 -18.75 -25.82 10.45
C MET A 1 -20.00 -26.66 10.30
N ARG A 2 -19.88 -27.98 10.38
CA ARG A 2 -21.00 -28.92 10.29
C ARG A 2 -21.03 -29.84 11.50
N MET A 3 -22.22 -30.03 12.06
CA MET A 3 -22.43 -30.97 13.16
C MET A 3 -22.24 -32.38 12.64
N ILE A 4 -21.42 -33.17 13.33
CA ILE A 4 -21.23 -34.58 13.01
C ILE A 4 -21.84 -35.52 14.05
N GLY A 5 -22.25 -35.03 15.22
CA GLY A 5 -22.97 -35.85 16.21
C GLY A 5 -22.94 -35.26 17.61
N GLN A 6 -23.63 -35.94 18.53
CA GLN A 6 -23.66 -35.63 19.95
C GLN A 6 -23.19 -36.84 20.77
N LEU A 7 -22.44 -36.57 21.84
CA LEU A 7 -21.94 -37.54 22.80
C LEU A 7 -22.38 -37.11 24.21
N PRO A 8 -22.75 -38.04 25.10
CA PRO A 8 -23.27 -37.69 26.42
C PRO A 8 -22.20 -37.06 27.31
N GLU A 9 -20.97 -37.54 27.22
CA GLU A 9 -19.87 -37.14 28.11
C GLU A 9 -18.83 -36.26 27.42
N LYS A 10 -18.30 -35.29 28.18
CA LYS A 10 -17.21 -34.40 27.75
C LYS A 10 -15.99 -35.19 27.31
N LEU A 11 -15.62 -36.22 28.08
CA LEU A 11 -14.43 -37.01 27.82
C LEU A 11 -14.53 -37.73 26.48
N SER A 12 -15.66 -38.40 26.22
CA SER A 12 -15.91 -39.11 24.96
C SER A 12 -15.94 -38.16 23.74
N ALA A 13 -16.51 -36.96 23.90
CA ALA A 13 -16.46 -35.93 22.87
C ALA A 13 -15.03 -35.45 22.59
N GLN A 14 -14.24 -35.23 23.64
CA GLN A 14 -12.85 -34.80 23.51
C GLN A 14 -11.95 -35.87 22.89
N ARG A 15 -12.18 -37.15 23.22
CA ARG A 15 -11.49 -38.30 22.63
C ARG A 15 -11.81 -38.43 21.15
N LEU A 16 -13.07 -38.24 20.75
CA LEU A 16 -13.44 -38.18 19.33
C LEU A 16 -12.74 -37.03 18.60
N VAL A 17 -12.64 -35.85 19.22
CA VAL A 17 -11.90 -34.70 18.66
C VAL A 17 -10.41 -35.02 18.48
N ASP A 18 -9.79 -35.72 19.43
CA ASP A 18 -8.42 -36.24 19.26
C ASP A 18 -8.30 -37.19 18.08
N VAL A 19 -9.16 -38.20 17.99
CA VAL A 19 -9.14 -39.17 16.89
C VAL A 19 -9.30 -38.48 15.53
N LEU A 20 -10.21 -37.51 15.41
CA LEU A 20 -10.38 -36.72 14.20
C LEU A 20 -9.13 -35.89 13.87
N ALA A 21 -8.48 -35.31 14.87
CA ALA A 21 -7.25 -34.55 14.68
C ALA A 21 -6.11 -35.44 14.13
N ALA A 22 -6.03 -36.72 14.52
CA ALA A 22 -5.03 -37.65 13.97
C ALA A 22 -5.19 -37.86 12.45
N ALA A 23 -6.43 -37.82 11.96
CA ALA A 23 -6.77 -37.88 10.53
C ALA A 23 -6.70 -36.52 9.81
N ASP A 24 -6.12 -35.50 10.44
CA ASP A 24 -6.07 -34.12 9.94
C ASP A 24 -7.46 -33.52 9.68
N ILE A 25 -8.40 -33.78 10.58
CA ILE A 25 -9.76 -33.22 10.57
C ILE A 25 -9.89 -32.29 11.79
N GLU A 26 -10.00 -30.99 11.54
CA GLU A 26 -10.24 -30.01 12.61
C GLU A 26 -11.67 -30.09 13.13
N ALA A 27 -11.80 -30.46 14.41
CA ALA A 27 -13.08 -30.54 15.11
C ALA A 27 -13.05 -29.83 16.46
N VAL A 28 -14.22 -29.39 16.93
CA VAL A 28 -14.43 -28.77 18.24
C VAL A 28 -15.61 -29.45 18.92
N ALA A 29 -15.48 -29.71 20.22
CA ALA A 29 -16.56 -30.19 21.06
C ALA A 29 -17.11 -29.03 21.89
N GLU A 30 -18.41 -28.78 21.80
CA GLU A 30 -19.11 -27.72 22.53
C GLU A 30 -20.27 -28.29 23.34
N THR A 31 -20.62 -27.65 24.45
CA THR A 31 -21.79 -28.05 25.25
C THR A 31 -23.07 -27.73 24.49
N GLY A 32 -23.90 -28.76 24.27
CA GLY A 32 -25.23 -28.66 23.68
C GLY A 32 -26.35 -28.97 24.69
N LYS A 33 -27.60 -28.95 24.22
CA LYS A 33 -28.78 -29.18 25.07
C LYS A 33 -28.87 -30.59 25.67
N GLN A 34 -28.26 -31.59 25.02
CA GLN A 34 -28.30 -33.00 25.42
C GLN A 34 -26.89 -33.64 25.39
N GLY A 35 -25.91 -32.97 26.00
CA GLY A 35 -24.52 -33.44 26.07
C GLY A 35 -23.57 -32.58 25.25
N TRP A 36 -22.57 -33.19 24.64
CA TRP A 36 -21.50 -32.52 23.90
C TRP A 36 -21.67 -32.72 22.40
N THR A 37 -21.77 -31.62 21.68
CA THR A 37 -21.89 -31.62 20.21
C THR A 37 -20.51 -31.48 19.59
N VAL A 38 -20.19 -32.35 18.63
CA VAL A 38 -18.93 -32.27 17.89
C VAL A 38 -19.18 -31.65 16.52
N TRP A 39 -18.44 -30.58 16.23
CA TRP A 39 -18.49 -29.81 15.01
C TRP A 39 -17.19 -29.96 14.23
N VAL A 40 -17.28 -30.20 12.92
CA VAL A 40 -16.13 -30.23 12.02
C VAL A 40 -16.07 -28.91 11.25
N ARG A 41 -14.88 -28.32 11.14
CA ARG A 41 -14.69 -27.04 10.44
C ARG A 41 -14.80 -27.19 8.92
N ASP A 42 -14.11 -28.18 8.38
CA ASP A 42 -13.97 -28.43 6.95
C ASP A 42 -15.17 -29.21 6.40
N GLU A 43 -15.91 -28.64 5.44
CA GLU A 43 -17.10 -29.27 4.87
C GLU A 43 -16.75 -30.50 4.01
N ASP A 44 -15.62 -30.48 3.33
CA ASP A 44 -15.20 -31.56 2.42
C ASP A 44 -14.82 -32.84 3.19
N ARG A 45 -14.44 -32.69 4.46
CA ARG A 45 -14.03 -33.79 5.35
C ARG A 45 -15.16 -34.32 6.22
N VAL A 46 -16.39 -33.81 6.09
CA VAL A 46 -17.54 -34.23 6.92
C VAL A 46 -17.88 -35.70 6.73
N ALA A 47 -17.78 -36.22 5.50
CA ALA A 47 -18.04 -37.63 5.21
C ALA A 47 -17.02 -38.54 5.93
N ASP A 48 -15.73 -38.21 5.86
CA ASP A 48 -14.66 -38.92 6.55
C ASP A 48 -14.84 -38.86 8.07
N ALA A 49 -15.19 -37.69 8.59
CA ALA A 49 -15.39 -37.46 10.01
C ALA A 49 -16.58 -38.27 10.56
N ARG A 50 -17.66 -38.43 9.79
CA ARG A 50 -18.79 -39.29 10.15
C ARG A 50 -18.40 -40.77 10.20
N ARG A 51 -17.61 -41.25 9.22
CA ARG A 51 -17.11 -42.64 9.22
C ARG A 51 -16.19 -42.91 10.42
N LEU A 52 -15.25 -42.01 10.70
CA LEU A 52 -14.37 -42.08 11.87
C LEU A 52 -15.14 -42.05 13.19
N ARG A 53 -16.19 -41.23 13.27
CA ARG A 53 -17.11 -41.21 14.42
C ARG A 53 -17.79 -42.56 14.62
N GLU A 54 -18.32 -43.16 13.56
CA GLU A 54 -18.99 -44.47 13.66
C GLU A 54 -18.02 -45.57 14.12
N GLN A 55 -16.79 -45.58 13.59
CA GLN A 55 -15.73 -46.50 14.04
C GLN A 55 -15.34 -46.27 15.50
N PHE A 56 -15.24 -45.01 15.93
CA PHE A 56 -14.95 -44.67 17.31
C PHE A 56 -16.08 -45.12 18.25
N LEU A 57 -17.33 -44.95 17.86
CA LEU A 57 -18.49 -45.33 18.67
C LEU A 57 -18.65 -46.85 18.78
N SER A 58 -18.28 -47.62 17.74
CA SER A 58 -18.37 -49.08 17.77
C SER A 58 -17.30 -49.73 18.63
N ALA A 59 -16.09 -49.16 18.68
CA ALA A 59 -14.97 -49.70 19.45
C ALA A 59 -14.03 -48.61 20.02
N PRO A 60 -14.48 -47.81 21.01
CA PRO A 60 -13.76 -46.62 21.49
C PRO A 60 -12.43 -46.93 22.21
N ASN A 61 -12.23 -48.16 22.66
CA ASN A 61 -11.05 -48.60 23.39
C ASN A 61 -10.21 -49.62 22.59
N SER A 62 -10.41 -49.70 21.27
CA SER A 62 -9.55 -50.52 20.42
C SER A 62 -8.11 -49.98 20.43
N PRO A 63 -7.08 -50.82 20.23
CA PRO A 63 -5.70 -50.37 20.13
C PRO A 63 -5.49 -49.28 19.07
N GLU A 64 -6.24 -49.35 17.97
CA GLU A 64 -6.22 -48.35 16.90
C GLU A 64 -6.78 -46.99 17.35
N MET A 65 -7.94 -46.98 18.03
CA MET A 65 -8.55 -45.73 18.52
C MET A 65 -7.72 -45.08 19.63
N LEU A 66 -7.14 -45.88 20.53
CA LEU A 66 -6.24 -45.38 21.58
C LEU A 66 -4.96 -44.76 20.98
N LYS A 67 -4.39 -45.38 19.94
CA LYS A 67 -3.25 -44.84 19.21
C LYS A 67 -3.63 -43.51 18.53
N ALA A 68 -4.72 -43.49 17.78
CA ALA A 68 -5.23 -42.30 17.09
C ALA A 68 -5.51 -41.16 18.09
N GLU A 69 -6.11 -41.45 19.25
CA GLU A 69 -6.33 -40.47 20.30
C GLU A 69 -5.00 -39.84 20.79
N SER A 70 -3.98 -40.68 21.03
CA SER A 70 -2.68 -40.20 21.51
C SER A 70 -1.95 -39.34 20.47
N GLU A 71 -2.01 -39.73 19.19
CA GLU A 71 -1.39 -39.01 18.06
C GLU A 71 -2.11 -37.70 17.79
N GLY A 72 -3.44 -37.73 17.77
CA GLY A 72 -4.29 -36.57 17.60
C GLY A 72 -4.14 -35.55 18.72
N ARG A 73 -4.03 -36.00 19.97
CA ARG A 73 -3.75 -35.11 21.12
C ARG A 73 -2.40 -34.41 20.96
N ARG A 74 -1.35 -35.15 20.60
CA ARG A 74 -0.01 -34.58 20.34
C ARG A 74 -0.07 -33.56 19.20
N ARG A 75 -0.81 -33.86 18.13
CA ARG A 75 -1.01 -32.93 17.00
C ARG A 75 -1.74 -31.67 17.45
N ARG A 76 -2.86 -31.80 18.18
CA ARG A 76 -3.64 -30.66 18.69
C ARG A 76 -2.79 -29.74 19.55
N ASN A 77 -2.09 -30.30 20.55
CA ASN A 77 -1.24 -29.54 21.45
C ASN A 77 -0.12 -28.81 20.68
N ARG A 78 0.48 -29.46 19.66
CA ARG A 78 1.47 -28.82 18.79
C ARG A 78 0.87 -27.66 17.99
N LEU A 79 -0.29 -27.84 17.36
CA LEU A 79 -0.97 -26.79 16.58
C LEU A 79 -1.41 -25.62 17.47
N GLU A 80 -1.89 -25.90 18.68
CA GLU A 80 -2.26 -24.89 19.66
C GLU A 80 -1.04 -24.08 20.11
N GLN A 81 0.08 -24.75 20.41
CA GLN A 81 1.32 -24.09 20.77
C GLN A 81 1.91 -23.27 19.62
N GLU A 82 1.81 -23.75 18.37
CA GLU A 82 2.20 -22.98 17.19
C GLU A 82 1.31 -21.74 17.01
N ARG A 83 -0.02 -21.85 17.21
CA ARG A 83 -0.96 -20.72 17.16
C ARG A 83 -0.69 -19.70 18.26
N GLU A 84 -0.43 -20.14 19.49
CA GLU A 84 -0.06 -19.25 20.58
C GLU A 84 1.25 -18.51 20.30
N THR A 85 2.26 -19.23 19.79
CA THR A 85 3.56 -18.64 19.50
C THR A 85 3.44 -17.62 18.36
N ALA A 86 2.68 -17.94 17.31
CA ALA A 86 2.38 -17.00 16.22
C ALA A 86 1.62 -15.77 16.74
N SER A 87 0.60 -15.95 17.59
CA SER A 87 -0.16 -14.86 18.20
C SER A 87 0.73 -13.95 19.07
N LYS A 88 1.58 -14.53 19.92
CA LYS A 88 2.55 -13.80 20.75
C LYS A 88 3.54 -13.00 19.88
N GLN A 89 4.07 -13.61 18.82
CA GLN A 89 4.96 -12.92 17.88
C GLN A 89 4.26 -11.75 17.18
N GLN A 90 3.03 -11.95 16.72
CA GLN A 90 2.25 -10.90 16.06
C GLN A 90 1.92 -9.74 17.02
N ALA A 91 1.62 -10.04 18.29
CA ALA A 91 1.42 -9.03 19.32
C ALA A 91 2.69 -8.20 19.57
N VAL A 92 3.85 -8.85 19.71
CA VAL A 92 5.14 -8.15 19.88
C VAL A 92 5.43 -7.23 18.70
N GLN A 93 5.27 -7.72 17.46
CA GLN A 93 5.51 -6.91 16.26
C GLN A 93 4.57 -5.71 16.17
N THR A 94 3.30 -5.88 16.54
CA THR A 94 2.31 -4.81 16.56
C THR A 94 2.71 -3.69 17.53
N VAL A 95 3.19 -4.04 18.72
CA VAL A 95 3.68 -3.07 19.72
C VAL A 95 4.91 -2.33 19.18
N VAL A 96 5.89 -3.06 18.64
CA VAL A 96 7.10 -2.46 18.06
C VAL A 96 6.75 -1.49 16.92
N MET A 97 5.81 -1.83 16.05
CA MET A 97 5.38 -0.93 14.97
C MET A 97 4.72 0.33 15.54
N ARG A 98 3.83 0.19 16.53
CA ARG A 98 3.20 1.34 17.20
C ARG A 98 4.24 2.27 17.84
N GLU A 99 5.30 1.73 18.42
CA GLU A 99 6.40 2.52 18.97
C GLU A 99 7.20 3.25 17.87
N ARG A 100 7.50 2.58 16.75
CA ARG A 100 8.16 3.22 15.60
C ARG A 100 7.34 4.37 15.03
N TRP A 101 6.01 4.23 14.97
CA TRP A 101 5.10 5.32 14.60
C TRP A 101 5.11 6.50 15.57
N ARG A 102 5.39 6.26 16.86
CA ARG A 102 5.54 7.32 17.87
C ARG A 102 6.88 8.04 17.78
N ARG A 103 7.94 7.34 17.36
CA ARG A 103 9.31 7.88 17.29
C ARG A 103 10.00 7.53 15.97
N PRO A 104 9.52 8.05 14.82
CA PRO A 104 10.23 7.92 13.56
C PRO A 104 11.61 8.57 13.69
N SER A 105 12.67 7.84 13.33
CA SER A 105 14.06 8.28 13.46
C SER A 105 14.69 8.49 12.08
N SER A 106 15.11 9.73 11.80
CA SER A 106 15.78 10.11 10.55
C SER A 106 17.11 9.39 10.34
N ARG A 107 17.84 9.05 11.42
CA ARG A 107 19.10 8.29 11.35
C ARG A 107 18.94 6.89 10.74
N GLN A 108 17.72 6.35 10.74
CA GLN A 108 17.41 5.02 10.19
C GLN A 108 16.66 5.10 8.85
N ALA A 109 16.48 6.29 8.29
CA ALA A 109 15.82 6.52 7.01
C ALA A 109 16.58 7.60 6.20
N PRO A 110 17.81 7.29 5.75
CA PRO A 110 18.68 8.25 5.08
C PRO A 110 18.08 8.74 3.76
N PHE A 111 17.42 7.87 2.99
CA PHE A 111 16.87 8.28 1.70
C PHE A 111 15.62 9.16 1.86
N THR A 112 14.74 8.82 2.80
CA THR A 112 13.59 9.67 3.15
C THR A 112 14.04 11.05 3.60
N SER A 113 15.08 11.11 4.45
CA SER A 113 15.63 12.37 4.94
C SER A 113 16.25 13.20 3.80
N LEU A 114 16.99 12.54 2.89
CA LEU A 114 17.55 13.18 1.71
C LEU A 114 16.45 13.77 0.82
N LEU A 115 15.40 13.00 0.53
CA LEU A 115 14.28 13.48 -0.28
C LEU A 115 13.59 14.68 0.35
N ILE A 116 13.39 14.68 1.67
CA ILE A 116 12.81 15.82 2.38
C ILE A 116 13.67 17.08 2.19
N ILE A 117 14.98 16.96 2.39
CA ILE A 117 15.93 18.08 2.24
C ILE A 117 15.92 18.58 0.79
N VAL A 118 15.97 17.69 -0.20
CA VAL A 118 15.95 18.06 -1.62
C VAL A 118 14.64 18.74 -1.99
N CYS A 119 13.49 18.21 -1.58
CA CYS A 119 12.18 18.81 -1.87
C CYS A 119 12.04 20.19 -1.24
N ILE A 120 12.50 20.37 0.01
CA ILE A 120 12.50 21.69 0.68
C ILE A 120 13.43 22.66 -0.08
N GLY A 121 14.63 22.22 -0.45
CA GLY A 121 15.59 23.04 -1.20
C GLY A 121 15.05 23.47 -2.55
N VAL A 122 14.50 22.54 -3.33
CA VAL A 122 13.84 22.83 -4.62
C VAL A 122 12.68 23.80 -4.41
N SER A 123 11.82 23.56 -3.41
CA SER A 123 10.67 24.43 -3.14
C SER A 123 11.10 25.86 -2.80
N ILE A 124 12.14 26.06 -2.00
CA ILE A 124 12.64 27.41 -1.70
C ILE A 124 13.22 28.06 -2.96
N PHE A 125 14.02 27.31 -3.73
CA PHE A 125 14.71 27.84 -4.90
C PHE A 125 13.76 28.18 -6.06
N THR A 126 12.66 27.45 -6.21
CA THR A 126 11.60 27.73 -7.19
C THR A 126 10.52 28.68 -6.65
N ASN A 127 10.76 29.35 -5.53
CA ASN A 127 9.79 30.20 -4.84
C ASN A 127 8.41 29.55 -4.63
N PHE A 128 8.43 28.32 -4.13
CA PHE A 128 7.27 27.45 -3.92
C PHE A 128 6.46 27.19 -5.19
N GLY A 129 7.17 27.09 -6.34
CA GLY A 129 6.58 26.77 -7.63
C GLY A 129 5.64 27.85 -8.14
N GLN A 130 5.92 29.13 -7.91
CA GLN A 130 5.10 30.20 -8.47
C GLN A 130 4.93 30.06 -10.00
N THR A 131 3.72 30.36 -10.45
CA THR A 131 3.24 30.12 -11.82
C THR A 131 2.83 31.41 -12.52
N GLU A 132 3.01 32.56 -11.87
CA GLU A 132 2.87 33.87 -12.52
C GLU A 132 3.85 33.93 -13.69
N GLY A 133 3.36 34.23 -14.89
CA GLY A 133 4.19 34.23 -16.10
C GLY A 133 4.65 32.84 -16.55
N MET A 134 3.99 31.75 -16.17
CA MET A 134 4.39 30.36 -16.51
C MET A 134 4.44 30.04 -18.01
N PHE A 135 3.87 30.88 -18.87
CA PHE A 135 3.98 30.76 -20.34
C PHE A 135 4.95 31.77 -20.94
N GLU A 136 5.53 32.65 -20.12
CA GLU A 136 6.51 33.65 -20.50
C GLU A 136 7.93 33.11 -20.30
N SER A 137 8.92 33.76 -20.92
CA SER A 137 10.31 33.37 -20.76
C SER A 137 10.75 33.54 -19.30
N PRO A 138 11.47 32.56 -18.71
CA PRO A 138 11.89 32.64 -17.32
C PRO A 138 12.78 33.86 -17.09
N THR A 139 12.47 34.62 -16.04
CA THR A 139 13.19 35.83 -15.62
C THR A 139 14.21 35.55 -14.51
N SER A 140 14.13 34.36 -13.89
CA SER A 140 15.00 33.92 -12.81
C SER A 140 15.49 32.48 -12.99
N VAL A 141 16.64 32.16 -12.36
CA VAL A 141 17.18 30.79 -12.33
C VAL A 141 16.22 29.81 -11.62
N GLY A 142 15.38 30.32 -10.70
CA GLY A 142 14.35 29.54 -10.03
C GLY A 142 13.23 29.10 -10.98
N GLU A 143 12.78 29.99 -11.85
CA GLU A 143 11.81 29.67 -12.91
C GLU A 143 12.40 28.72 -13.96
N GLU A 144 13.67 28.92 -14.36
CA GLU A 144 14.35 28.00 -15.26
C GLU A 144 14.46 26.59 -14.64
N LEU A 145 14.82 26.50 -13.35
CA LEU A 145 14.83 25.23 -12.63
C LEU A 145 13.42 24.61 -12.60
N LEU A 146 12.38 25.38 -12.25
CA LEU A 146 11.01 24.90 -12.23
C LEU A 146 10.62 24.29 -13.58
N ASN A 147 10.84 25.02 -14.68
CA ASN A 147 10.54 24.59 -16.04
C ASN A 147 11.35 23.36 -16.44
N SER A 148 12.58 23.19 -15.94
CA SER A 148 13.41 22.00 -16.20
C SER A 148 12.94 20.72 -15.48
N LEU A 149 12.23 20.88 -14.35
CA LEU A 149 11.78 19.79 -13.48
C LEU A 149 10.35 19.36 -13.75
N LEU A 150 9.50 20.23 -14.32
CA LEU A 150 8.13 19.88 -14.70
C LEU A 150 8.10 18.88 -15.86
N VAL A 151 6.94 18.26 -16.10
CA VAL A 151 6.79 17.27 -17.18
C VAL A 151 7.06 17.89 -18.57
N VAL A 152 6.77 19.19 -18.69
CA VAL A 152 6.92 20.00 -19.88
C VAL A 152 7.47 21.38 -19.51
N ASP A 153 8.35 21.89 -20.37
CA ASP A 153 8.78 23.28 -20.41
C ASP A 153 7.80 24.07 -21.28
N ALA A 154 6.77 24.62 -20.62
CA ALA A 154 5.67 25.30 -21.30
C ALA A 154 6.11 26.57 -22.05
N PRO A 155 6.95 27.47 -21.47
CA PRO A 155 7.45 28.63 -22.21
C PRO A 155 8.19 28.27 -23.49
N ALA A 156 9.05 27.25 -23.43
CA ALA A 156 9.81 26.82 -24.60
C ALA A 156 8.89 26.26 -25.70
N TYR A 157 7.86 25.50 -25.32
CA TYR A 157 6.85 25.00 -26.27
C TYR A 157 6.03 26.13 -26.90
N VAL A 158 5.49 27.04 -26.08
CA VAL A 158 4.73 28.21 -26.54
C VAL A 158 5.54 29.00 -27.56
N LYS A 159 6.80 29.31 -27.21
CA LYS A 159 7.71 30.03 -28.09
C LYS A 159 7.91 29.30 -29.42
N GLN A 160 8.12 27.99 -29.40
CA GLN A 160 8.28 27.21 -30.63
C GLN A 160 7.03 27.28 -31.53
N GLN A 161 5.83 27.18 -30.95
CA GLN A 161 4.57 27.25 -31.70
C GLN A 161 4.37 28.65 -32.31
N MET A 162 4.67 29.69 -31.54
CA MET A 162 4.61 31.08 -32.02
C MET A 162 5.63 31.34 -33.14
N ASP A 163 6.85 30.83 -33.02
CA ASP A 163 7.89 30.92 -34.06
C ASP A 163 7.48 30.16 -35.34
N ALA A 164 6.64 29.13 -35.20
CA ALA A 164 6.03 28.38 -36.31
C ALA A 164 4.77 29.07 -36.90
N GLY A 165 4.37 30.23 -36.37
CA GLY A 165 3.24 31.01 -36.86
C GLY A 165 1.88 30.62 -36.27
N VAL A 166 1.84 29.79 -35.23
CA VAL A 166 0.60 29.43 -34.52
C VAL A 166 0.21 30.58 -33.57
N PRO A 167 -1.01 31.15 -33.68
CA PRO A 167 -1.48 32.16 -32.73
C PRO A 167 -1.57 31.60 -31.31
N PRO A 168 -1.27 32.39 -30.25
CA PRO A 168 -1.30 31.89 -28.87
C PRO A 168 -2.63 31.27 -28.43
N GLY A 169 -3.75 31.76 -28.94
CA GLY A 169 -5.09 31.24 -28.63
C GLY A 169 -5.40 29.88 -29.26
N ASP A 170 -4.62 29.46 -30.26
CA ASP A 170 -4.79 28.18 -30.97
C ASP A 170 -3.85 27.09 -30.45
N ILE A 171 -2.99 27.41 -29.47
CA ILE A 171 -2.06 26.44 -28.88
C ILE A 171 -2.82 25.55 -27.89
N ASP A 172 -3.02 24.29 -28.26
CA ASP A 172 -3.65 23.30 -27.41
C ASP A 172 -2.69 22.79 -26.32
N MET A 173 -2.83 23.34 -25.11
CA MET A 173 -2.07 22.96 -23.92
C MET A 173 -2.58 21.70 -23.22
N ASP A 174 -3.66 21.09 -23.72
CA ASP A 174 -4.15 19.79 -23.27
C ASP A 174 -3.89 18.68 -24.31
N ALA A 175 -3.22 19.01 -25.42
CA ALA A 175 -2.78 18.02 -26.39
C ALA A 175 -1.76 17.05 -25.78
N LEU A 176 -1.86 15.77 -26.16
CA LEU A 176 -0.82 14.78 -25.83
C LEU A 176 0.55 15.19 -26.43
N GLU A 177 0.55 15.87 -27.57
CA GLU A 177 1.76 16.41 -28.19
C GLU A 177 2.47 17.37 -27.25
N PHE A 178 1.77 18.36 -26.72
CA PHE A 178 2.30 19.29 -25.73
C PHE A 178 2.84 18.53 -24.52
N ARG A 179 2.01 17.69 -23.87
CA ARG A 179 2.38 16.95 -22.66
C ARG A 179 3.59 16.03 -22.82
N THR A 180 3.88 15.56 -24.04
CA THR A 180 5.01 14.66 -24.32
C THR A 180 6.18 15.34 -25.03
N TRP A 181 6.11 16.66 -25.25
CA TRP A 181 7.04 17.39 -26.11
C TRP A 181 8.50 17.24 -25.69
N ASN A 182 8.86 17.54 -24.43
CA ASN A 182 10.23 17.37 -23.95
C ASN A 182 10.67 15.90 -23.88
N LEU A 183 9.74 14.96 -23.63
CA LEU A 183 10.06 13.53 -23.62
C LEU A 183 10.48 13.03 -25.00
N ARG A 184 9.82 13.52 -26.06
CA ARG A 184 10.17 13.23 -27.46
C ARG A 184 11.56 13.76 -27.83
N GLN A 185 12.07 14.72 -27.07
CA GLN A 185 13.43 15.25 -27.20
C GLN A 185 14.46 14.53 -26.31
N GLY A 186 14.07 13.44 -25.65
CA GLY A 186 14.96 12.64 -24.81
C GLY A 186 15.10 13.12 -23.36
N GLN A 187 14.28 14.07 -22.91
CA GLN A 187 14.32 14.59 -21.53
C GLN A 187 13.63 13.65 -20.52
N ILE A 188 14.06 12.39 -20.46
CA ILE A 188 13.38 11.31 -19.71
C ILE A 188 13.33 11.51 -18.19
N TRP A 189 14.18 12.37 -17.63
CA TRP A 189 14.15 12.71 -16.21
C TRP A 189 12.84 13.40 -15.80
N ARG A 190 12.14 14.03 -16.75
CA ARG A 190 10.82 14.66 -16.56
C ARG A 190 9.71 13.67 -16.21
N LEU A 191 9.95 12.37 -16.34
CA LEU A 191 9.05 11.33 -15.83
C LEU A 191 9.07 11.22 -14.30
N TRP A 192 10.11 11.73 -13.63
CA TRP A 192 10.25 11.61 -12.17
C TRP A 192 10.48 12.93 -11.45
N THR A 193 11.26 13.84 -12.05
CA THR A 193 11.58 15.16 -11.46
C THR A 193 10.40 16.03 -11.02
N PRO A 194 9.17 15.92 -11.61
CA PRO A 194 8.01 16.63 -11.07
C PRO A 194 7.72 16.29 -9.60
N CYS A 195 8.14 15.11 -9.11
CA CYS A 195 7.99 14.74 -7.70
C CYS A 195 8.72 15.69 -6.73
N LEU A 196 9.73 16.43 -7.20
CA LEU A 196 10.52 17.36 -6.38
C LEU A 196 9.89 18.75 -6.27
N VAL A 197 9.03 19.12 -7.21
CA VAL A 197 8.40 20.44 -7.30
C VAL A 197 7.18 20.49 -6.39
N HIS A 198 7.02 21.56 -5.60
CA HIS A 198 5.83 21.73 -4.76
C HIS A 198 5.28 23.14 -4.89
N PHE A 199 3.97 23.21 -5.13
CA PHE A 199 3.22 24.44 -5.29
C PHE A 199 2.65 24.91 -3.94
N GLY A 200 3.19 25.98 -3.39
CA GLY A 200 2.73 26.57 -2.13
C GLY A 200 3.20 25.88 -0.85
N VAL A 201 3.21 26.66 0.23
CA VAL A 201 3.77 26.24 1.53
C VAL A 201 2.99 25.10 2.18
N ALA A 202 1.66 25.17 2.16
CA ALA A 202 0.81 24.12 2.76
C ALA A 202 1.05 22.76 2.11
N HIS A 203 1.23 22.74 0.78
CA HIS A 203 1.44 21.52 0.02
C HIS A 203 2.78 20.85 0.35
N ILE A 204 3.89 21.60 0.39
CA ILE A 204 5.20 21.05 0.79
C ILE A 204 5.19 20.60 2.25
N VAL A 205 4.60 21.37 3.17
CA VAL A 205 4.52 20.99 4.60
C VAL A 205 3.78 19.67 4.78
N PHE A 206 2.61 19.52 4.13
CA PHE A 206 1.85 18.27 4.19
C PHE A 206 2.64 17.09 3.61
N ASN A 207 3.24 17.26 2.43
CA ASN A 207 4.02 16.21 1.79
C ASN A 207 5.21 15.77 2.64
N MET A 208 5.99 16.73 3.15
CA MET A 208 7.18 16.41 3.94
C MET A 208 6.82 15.80 5.29
N PHE A 209 5.73 16.26 5.93
CA PHE A 209 5.20 15.64 7.14
C PHE A 209 4.79 14.19 6.90
N MET A 210 4.05 13.93 5.82
CA MET A 210 3.60 12.58 5.48
C MET A 210 4.74 11.69 5.01
N LEU A 211 5.70 12.22 4.26
CA LEU A 211 6.90 11.51 3.82
C LEU A 211 7.78 11.14 5.01
N PHE A 212 7.95 12.05 5.96
CA PHE A 212 8.64 11.76 7.21
C PHE A 212 7.96 10.63 7.98
N ARG A 213 6.63 10.67 8.13
CA ARG A 213 5.89 9.64 8.88
C ARG A 213 5.86 8.29 8.20
N LEU A 214 5.43 8.25 6.94
CA LEU A 214 5.19 7.01 6.19
C LEU A 214 6.47 6.48 5.54
N GLY A 215 7.24 7.36 4.91
CA GLY A 215 8.49 7.04 4.23
C GLY A 215 9.54 6.48 5.17
N THR A 216 9.75 7.11 6.34
CA THR A 216 10.74 6.63 7.33
C THR A 216 10.48 5.20 7.76
N ILE A 217 9.21 4.86 8.02
CA ILE A 217 8.82 3.53 8.49
C ILE A 217 8.95 2.51 7.37
N LEU A 218 8.50 2.85 6.16
CA LEU A 218 8.62 1.94 5.03
C LEU A 218 10.07 1.73 4.60
N GLU A 219 10.93 2.75 4.69
CA GLU A 219 12.36 2.60 4.45
C GLU A 219 12.99 1.61 5.44
N GLN A 220 12.68 1.74 6.73
CA GLN A 220 13.16 0.79 7.75
C GLN A 220 12.63 -0.63 7.55
N VAL A 221 11.42 -0.78 7.03
CA VAL A 221 10.74 -2.09 6.86
C VAL A 221 11.13 -2.78 5.54
N LEU A 222 11.43 -2.02 4.49
CA LEU A 222 11.87 -2.53 3.19
C LEU A 222 13.40 -2.69 3.12
N GLY A 223 14.13 -1.88 3.89
CA GLY A 223 15.53 -1.57 3.70
C GLY A 223 15.72 -0.55 2.58
N THR A 224 16.70 0.36 2.76
CA THR A 224 16.96 1.49 1.86
C THR A 224 17.01 1.12 0.38
N PRO A 225 17.71 0.06 -0.09
CA PRO A 225 17.78 -0.23 -1.53
C PRO A 225 16.42 -0.53 -2.18
N ARG A 226 15.56 -1.30 -1.49
CA ARG A 226 14.22 -1.63 -1.99
C ARG A 226 13.29 -0.44 -1.92
N TYR A 227 13.43 0.38 -0.87
CA TYR A 227 12.68 1.60 -0.71
C TYR A 227 13.03 2.62 -1.80
N VAL A 228 14.31 2.82 -2.11
CA VAL A 228 14.77 3.67 -3.21
C VAL A 228 14.15 3.23 -4.53
N LEU A 229 14.27 1.95 -4.88
CA LEU A 229 13.67 1.42 -6.10
C LEU A 229 12.15 1.64 -6.15
N PHE A 230 11.46 1.41 -5.03
CA PHE A 230 10.02 1.64 -4.92
C PHE A 230 9.65 3.12 -5.13
N VAL A 231 10.36 4.05 -4.49
CA VAL A 231 10.12 5.50 -4.65
C VAL A 231 10.38 5.97 -6.08
N LEU A 232 11.46 5.49 -6.71
CA LEU A 232 11.77 5.84 -8.09
C LEU A 232 10.69 5.35 -9.07
N THR A 233 10.32 4.07 -8.94
CA THR A 233 9.31 3.47 -9.84
C THR A 233 7.90 4.00 -9.58
N SER A 234 7.53 4.24 -8.32
CA SER A 234 6.23 4.84 -7.98
C SER A 234 6.11 6.30 -8.39
N GLY A 235 7.20 7.08 -8.35
CA GLY A 235 7.19 8.46 -8.86
C GLY A 235 6.93 8.51 -10.37
N ILE A 236 7.57 7.61 -11.13
CA ILE A 236 7.29 7.47 -12.58
C ILE A 236 5.84 7.08 -12.80
N ALA A 237 5.35 6.05 -12.10
CA ALA A 237 3.96 5.60 -12.23
C ALA A 237 2.94 6.69 -11.85
N ALA A 238 3.24 7.48 -10.81
CA ALA A 238 2.42 8.61 -10.39
C ALA A 238 2.31 9.66 -11.51
N ASN A 239 3.43 10.08 -12.08
CA ASN A 239 3.50 11.09 -13.12
C ASN A 239 2.88 10.64 -14.46
N ILE A 240 2.51 9.36 -14.63
CA ILE A 240 1.65 8.95 -15.76
C ILE A 240 0.32 9.73 -15.73
N GLY A 241 -0.17 10.09 -14.55
CA GLY A 241 -1.36 10.93 -14.39
C GLY A 241 -1.24 12.30 -15.07
N CYS A 242 -0.02 12.82 -15.23
CA CYS A 242 0.21 14.10 -15.90
C CYS A 242 -0.07 14.07 -17.41
N PHE A 243 -0.14 12.88 -18.02
CA PHE A 243 -0.47 12.72 -19.44
C PHE A 243 -1.97 12.53 -19.71
N VAL A 244 -2.78 12.46 -18.66
CA VAL A 244 -4.23 12.39 -18.77
C VAL A 244 -4.78 13.79 -19.06
N PRO A 245 -5.69 13.96 -20.04
CA PRO A 245 -6.42 15.20 -20.30
C PRO A 245 -7.06 15.81 -19.05
N ASP A 246 -7.03 17.14 -18.94
CA ASP A 246 -7.71 17.86 -17.88
C ASP A 246 -9.22 18.09 -18.19
N GLU A 247 -9.62 17.89 -19.45
CA GLU A 247 -10.99 18.15 -19.96
C GLU A 247 -12.07 17.11 -19.55
N GLY A 248 -11.75 16.20 -18.63
CA GLY A 248 -12.71 15.20 -18.13
C GLY A 248 -13.84 15.79 -17.27
N THR A 249 -14.97 15.10 -17.16
CA THR A 249 -16.04 15.41 -16.18
C THR A 249 -15.95 14.50 -14.95
N GLY A 250 -16.24 15.04 -13.77
CA GLY A 250 -16.27 14.27 -12.52
C GLY A 250 -14.91 13.66 -12.14
N LEU A 251 -14.87 12.35 -11.84
CA LEU A 251 -13.65 11.60 -11.48
C LEU A 251 -12.57 11.58 -12.56
N LEU A 252 -12.90 11.95 -13.80
CA LEU A 252 -11.96 12.03 -14.93
C LEU A 252 -11.32 13.43 -15.06
N SER A 253 -11.79 14.44 -14.31
CA SER A 253 -11.21 15.79 -14.26
C SER A 253 -9.95 15.86 -13.38
N ASN A 254 -9.12 16.90 -13.51
CA ASN A 254 -7.85 17.11 -12.77
C ASN A 254 -6.69 16.21 -13.24
N GLY A 255 -6.63 15.95 -14.54
CA GLY A 255 -5.41 15.53 -15.22
C GLY A 255 -4.45 16.72 -15.39
N GLY A 256 -3.59 16.66 -16.40
CA GLY A 256 -2.84 17.83 -16.83
C GLY A 256 -1.37 17.84 -16.45
N TRP A 257 -0.63 18.64 -17.21
CA TRP A 257 0.83 18.72 -17.20
C TRP A 257 1.38 19.45 -15.97
N LEU A 258 0.62 20.40 -15.42
CA LEU A 258 1.01 21.23 -14.30
C LEU A 258 0.76 20.52 -12.97
N ALA A 259 1.51 19.43 -12.77
CA ALA A 259 1.44 18.60 -11.59
C ALA A 259 2.85 18.41 -11.02
N GLY A 260 2.94 18.45 -9.69
CA GLY A 260 4.21 18.31 -8.99
C GLY A 260 3.99 17.88 -7.55
N GLY A 261 4.99 17.22 -6.99
CA GLY A 261 5.08 16.90 -5.58
C GLY A 261 5.21 15.41 -5.29
N MET A 262 5.59 15.10 -4.05
CA MET A 262 5.79 13.73 -3.59
C MET A 262 4.48 12.96 -3.35
N SER A 263 3.32 13.58 -3.56
CA SER A 263 2.04 13.04 -3.11
C SER A 263 1.66 11.73 -3.80
N GLY A 264 1.90 11.60 -5.12
CA GLY A 264 1.72 10.33 -5.81
C GLY A 264 2.58 9.19 -5.23
N VAL A 265 3.83 9.50 -4.84
CA VAL A 265 4.70 8.56 -4.11
C VAL A 265 4.12 8.24 -2.73
N LEU A 266 3.59 9.23 -2.00
CA LEU A 266 2.94 9.00 -0.70
C LEU A 266 1.73 8.07 -0.81
N TYR A 267 0.90 8.23 -1.84
CA TYR A 267 -0.23 7.33 -2.07
C TYR A 267 0.23 5.94 -2.51
N ALA A 268 1.33 5.81 -3.25
CA ALA A 268 1.94 4.51 -3.53
C ALA A 268 2.45 3.82 -2.25
N LEU A 269 3.14 4.57 -1.39
CA LEU A 269 3.57 4.10 -0.07
C LEU A 269 2.37 3.65 0.78
N PHE A 270 1.27 4.41 0.73
CA PHE A 270 0.03 4.09 1.43
C PHE A 270 -0.62 2.80 0.90
N GLY A 271 -0.75 2.66 -0.42
CA GLY A 271 -1.27 1.45 -1.06
C GLY A 271 -0.43 0.20 -0.76
N LEU A 272 0.89 0.34 -0.80
CA LEU A 272 1.82 -0.73 -0.43
C LEU A 272 1.64 -1.14 1.05
N ALA A 273 1.54 -0.17 1.94
CA ALA A 273 1.38 -0.41 3.37
C ALA A 273 0.07 -1.15 3.69
N LEU A 274 -1.06 -0.73 3.10
CA LEU A 274 -2.36 -1.37 3.30
C LEU A 274 -2.35 -2.85 2.92
N LEU A 275 -1.72 -3.18 1.80
CA LEU A 275 -1.74 -4.54 1.29
C LEU A 275 -0.71 -5.44 1.97
N ARG A 276 0.47 -4.90 2.30
CA ARG A 276 1.50 -5.65 3.03
C ARG A 276 1.03 -6.08 4.42
N ASP A 277 0.30 -5.22 5.11
CA ASP A 277 -0.28 -5.48 6.43
C ASP A 277 -1.26 -6.68 6.38
N ARG A 278 -2.15 -6.69 5.38
CA ARG A 278 -3.18 -7.73 5.24
C ARG A 278 -2.69 -9.05 4.66
N LEU A 279 -1.60 -9.04 3.87
CA LEU A 279 -1.19 -10.21 3.10
C LEU A 279 0.05 -10.94 3.64
N THR A 280 0.97 -10.26 4.32
CA THR A 280 2.25 -10.89 4.69
C THR A 280 2.29 -11.49 6.09
N GLY A 281 1.41 -11.06 7.01
CA GLY A 281 1.26 -11.59 8.37
C GLY A 281 2.50 -11.52 9.29
N ARG A 282 3.67 -11.20 8.74
CA ARG A 282 4.99 -11.25 9.39
C ARG A 282 5.47 -9.92 9.94
N PHE A 283 4.82 -8.83 9.57
CA PHE A 283 5.08 -7.47 10.05
C PHE A 283 3.82 -6.64 9.80
N PRO A 284 2.86 -6.63 10.73
CA PRO A 284 1.66 -5.82 10.55
C PRO A 284 2.05 -4.35 10.55
N LEU A 285 2.00 -3.72 9.37
CA LEU A 285 2.29 -2.30 9.21
C LEU A 285 1.00 -1.54 9.47
N ILE A 286 0.62 -1.47 10.75
CA ILE A 286 -0.61 -0.80 11.15
C ILE A 286 -0.43 0.69 10.88
N ILE A 287 -1.12 1.18 9.87
CA ILE A 287 -1.19 2.60 9.58
C ILE A 287 -2.06 3.24 10.66
N PRO A 288 -1.56 4.22 11.43
CA PRO A 288 -2.36 4.88 12.45
C PRO A 288 -3.62 5.49 11.81
N PRO A 289 -4.81 5.35 12.44
CA PRO A 289 -6.04 5.89 11.89
C PRO A 289 -5.97 7.37 11.55
N SER A 290 -5.23 8.17 12.34
CA SER A 290 -4.99 9.59 12.05
C SER A 290 -4.17 9.82 10.79
N THR A 291 -3.17 8.98 10.50
CA THR A 291 -2.38 9.05 9.27
C THR A 291 -3.23 8.73 8.06
N ALA A 292 -4.02 7.65 8.14
CA ALA A 292 -4.93 7.26 7.07
C ALA A 292 -6.01 8.33 6.85
N PHE A 293 -6.59 8.85 7.93
CA PHE A 293 -7.55 9.95 7.88
C PHE A 293 -6.96 11.19 7.22
N LEU A 294 -5.75 11.63 7.61
CA LEU A 294 -5.11 12.80 7.00
C LEU A 294 -4.84 12.61 5.50
N LEU A 295 -4.38 11.44 5.08
CA LEU A 295 -4.22 11.12 3.65
C LEU A 295 -5.55 11.17 2.91
N LEU A 296 -6.58 10.48 3.41
CA LEU A 296 -7.88 10.43 2.76
C LEU A 296 -8.60 11.79 2.75
N MET A 297 -8.48 12.54 3.84
CA MET A 297 -9.00 13.90 3.96
C MET A 297 -8.30 14.83 2.96
N TRP A 298 -6.97 14.79 2.88
CA TRP A 298 -6.23 15.60 1.91
C TRP A 298 -6.58 15.23 0.47
N LEU A 299 -6.76 13.94 0.17
CA LEU A 299 -7.27 13.48 -1.12
C LEU A 299 -8.65 14.07 -1.42
N ALA A 300 -9.58 13.94 -0.48
CA ALA A 300 -10.95 14.42 -0.65
C ALA A 300 -11.01 15.94 -0.85
N LEU A 301 -10.19 16.70 -0.10
CA LEU A 301 -10.06 18.15 -0.28
C LEU A 301 -9.48 18.49 -1.66
N GLY A 302 -8.51 17.72 -2.16
CA GLY A 302 -8.00 17.86 -3.54
C GLY A 302 -9.06 17.64 -4.61
N PHE A 303 -9.99 16.70 -4.42
CA PHE A 303 -11.13 16.50 -5.34
C PHE A 303 -12.18 17.62 -5.28
N THR A 304 -12.25 18.37 -4.18
CA THR A 304 -13.18 19.49 -4.04
C THR A 304 -12.68 20.79 -4.67
N GLY A 305 -11.41 20.84 -5.07
CA GLY A 305 -10.74 22.07 -5.50
C GLY A 305 -10.46 23.06 -4.36
N ALA A 306 -10.77 22.72 -3.10
CA ALA A 306 -10.54 23.59 -1.95
C ALA A 306 -9.05 23.86 -1.66
N LEU A 307 -8.16 23.09 -2.28
CA LEU A 307 -6.71 23.25 -2.20
C LEU A 307 -6.11 23.78 -3.52
N ASP A 308 -6.95 24.03 -4.52
CA ASP A 308 -6.52 24.64 -5.77
C ASP A 308 -6.37 26.15 -5.54
N ASP A 309 -5.42 26.74 -6.26
CA ASP A 309 -5.21 28.18 -6.29
C ASP A 309 -5.51 28.65 -7.72
N PRO A 310 -6.73 29.12 -8.00
CA PRO A 310 -7.14 29.54 -9.33
C PRO A 310 -6.33 30.74 -9.84
N GLU A 311 -5.92 31.64 -8.94
CA GLU A 311 -5.12 32.82 -9.29
C GLU A 311 -3.71 32.42 -9.74
N ARG A 312 -3.19 31.32 -9.19
CA ARG A 312 -1.92 30.71 -9.60
C ARG A 312 -2.08 29.54 -10.57
N GLY A 313 -3.29 29.21 -11.04
CA GLY A 313 -3.51 28.05 -11.91
C GLY A 313 -3.00 26.71 -11.33
N VAL A 314 -2.78 26.63 -10.01
CA VAL A 314 -2.26 25.42 -9.36
C VAL A 314 -3.43 24.52 -9.03
N ARG A 315 -3.40 23.29 -9.54
CA ARG A 315 -4.40 22.26 -9.23
C ARG A 315 -3.74 21.03 -8.65
N ILE A 316 -4.41 20.40 -7.69
CA ILE A 316 -3.96 19.11 -7.18
C ILE A 316 -4.29 18.02 -8.21
N SER A 317 -3.26 17.39 -8.78
CA SER A 317 -3.45 16.27 -9.70
C SER A 317 -3.94 15.02 -8.98
N ASN A 318 -5.25 14.79 -9.04
CA ASN A 318 -5.89 13.63 -8.43
C ASN A 318 -5.50 12.32 -9.15
N TRP A 319 -5.19 12.40 -10.45
CA TRP A 319 -4.67 11.27 -11.21
C TRP A 319 -3.31 10.81 -10.72
N ALA A 320 -2.42 11.73 -10.34
CA ALA A 320 -1.12 11.37 -9.75
C ALA A 320 -1.27 10.61 -8.42
N HIS A 321 -2.27 10.97 -7.60
CA HIS A 321 -2.61 10.23 -6.38
C HIS A 321 -3.15 8.84 -6.69
N GLY A 322 -4.10 8.74 -7.62
CA GLY A 322 -4.75 7.49 -8.00
C GLY A 322 -3.80 6.48 -8.63
N SER A 323 -2.99 6.92 -9.60
CA SER A 323 -1.99 6.08 -10.28
C SER A 323 -0.91 5.60 -9.32
N GLY A 324 -0.42 6.49 -8.43
CA GLY A 324 0.49 6.15 -7.35
C GLY A 324 -0.09 5.09 -6.42
N PHE A 325 -1.31 5.30 -5.91
CA PHE A 325 -1.99 4.33 -5.05
C PHE A 325 -2.14 2.96 -5.70
N ALA A 326 -2.64 2.92 -6.94
CA ALA A 326 -2.83 1.70 -7.70
C ALA A 326 -1.51 0.95 -7.90
N PHE A 327 -0.42 1.66 -8.23
CA PHE A 327 0.92 1.08 -8.33
C PHE A 327 1.36 0.45 -7.00
N GLY A 328 1.20 1.15 -5.89
CA GLY A 328 1.54 0.65 -4.56
C GLY A 328 0.81 -0.64 -4.19
N VAL A 329 -0.50 -0.69 -4.44
CA VAL A 329 -1.33 -1.89 -4.27
C VAL A 329 -0.84 -3.02 -5.17
N ALA A 330 -0.59 -2.76 -6.45
CA ALA A 330 -0.13 -3.78 -7.40
C ALA A 330 1.21 -4.40 -6.96
N VAL A 331 2.18 -3.58 -6.56
CA VAL A 331 3.48 -4.07 -6.04
C VAL A 331 3.29 -4.90 -4.78
N GLY A 332 2.44 -4.46 -3.86
CA GLY A 332 2.11 -5.22 -2.65
C GLY A 332 1.52 -6.60 -2.98
N TYR A 333 0.67 -6.68 -4.00
CA TYR A 333 0.01 -7.92 -4.41
C TYR A 333 1.01 -8.89 -5.05
N VAL A 334 1.85 -8.41 -5.97
CA VAL A 334 2.89 -9.21 -6.61
C VAL A 334 3.89 -9.75 -5.59
N ALA A 335 4.30 -8.92 -4.63
CA ALA A 335 5.19 -9.34 -3.54
C ALA A 335 4.57 -10.43 -2.66
N TYR A 336 3.25 -10.46 -2.52
CA TYR A 336 2.53 -11.54 -1.85
C TYR A 336 2.44 -12.80 -2.73
N ALA A 337 1.96 -12.68 -3.96
CA ALA A 337 1.74 -13.81 -4.86
C ALA A 337 3.02 -14.60 -5.18
N SER A 338 4.16 -13.89 -5.31
CA SER A 338 5.48 -14.50 -5.49
C SER A 338 5.95 -15.30 -4.28
N ARG A 339 5.47 -14.99 -3.08
CA ARG A 339 5.75 -15.75 -1.85
C ARG A 339 4.86 -16.96 -1.67
N GLY A 340 3.61 -16.95 -2.14
CA GLY A 340 2.77 -18.16 -2.14
C GLY A 340 3.38 -19.33 -2.92
N LYS A 341 4.29 -19.06 -3.86
CA LYS A 341 5.07 -20.06 -4.61
C LYS A 341 6.34 -20.54 -3.88
N GLN A 342 6.83 -19.80 -2.90
CA GLN A 342 7.95 -20.20 -2.05
C GLN A 342 7.36 -20.70 -0.73
N GLY A 343 7.22 -22.02 -0.58
CA GLY A 343 6.75 -22.63 0.66
C GLY A 343 7.45 -22.06 1.91
N PRO A 344 6.87 -22.26 3.11
CA PRO A 344 7.41 -21.69 4.34
C PRO A 344 8.92 -21.93 4.44
N PRO A 345 9.73 -20.93 4.86
CA PRO A 345 11.17 -21.06 4.92
C PRO A 345 11.50 -22.30 5.75
N ALA A 346 12.38 -23.16 5.24
CA ALA A 346 12.90 -24.29 5.99
C ALA A 346 13.41 -23.75 7.34
N LYS A 347 12.81 -24.23 8.43
CA LYS A 347 13.23 -23.91 9.79
C LYS A 347 14.73 -24.28 9.87
N LYS A 348 15.60 -23.29 10.10
CA LYS A 348 16.99 -23.53 10.51
C LYS A 348 17.02 -23.73 12.01
#